data_AF-A0A7C5DTK4-F1
#
_entry.id   AF-A0A7C5DTK4-F1
#
_cell.length_a   1.000
_cell.length_b   1.000
_cell.length_c   1.000
_cell.angle_alpha   90.00
_cell.angle_beta   90.00
_cell.angle_gamma   90.00
#
_symmetry.space_group_name_H-M   'P 1'
#
loop_
_entity.id
_entity.type
_entity.pdbx_description
1 polymer ?
#
loop_
_entity_poly.entity_id
_entity_poly.type
_entity_poly.pdbx_seq_one_letter_code
_entity_poly.pdbx_strand_id
1 'polypeptide(L)'
;SHGNPIDVLGDAPPARYAKATEAALSDPGVDAALVILTPQAMTDATGTARAIAELAQKARKPILAAWMGGEAVREGIQILNEAGVPTYATPEQAVRAFMHLVEYGRNLEMLYQTPREVPVRLNDVDRKQVRRRFAKVFAEGPEVLTEELSKELLSAYGIPVTEPRPARTPEEAVAIAEELGYPVVLKVWSPQITHKTDVGGVALNLCNAQVVRTAFENIVKKAKHHRPDAEIRGVTVQQMITVQDGFEMILGAKKDPTFGTVIMAGMGGIAAEVFRDRALGLPPLNERLAYRMLESLRSWKLLAGYRGRPGVNLDKLIEILMRFSYLVADFPEIKELDVNPLLVTPKDVIALDARVVVDKDVVGKPIRPYSHLVIRPYPEGYERKITLKDGTEMLLRPIRPEDEPMWHKMLASASRESIRFRFRYIFKETTHEMAIPYCFIDYDREMAIVAIVEEDGQSKMAGVGRLVADPDREIAEYAVFVADPWQNRGLGGALTDYSLEIAKGWGIKEVRAETTPDNFRMIAIFRDRGFSIEHRRDEGVVLAAKRLN
;
A
#
# COMPACT_ATOMS: atom_id res chain seq x y z
N SER A 1 -3.34 32.12 -28.27
CA SER A 1 -2.94 30.70 -28.15
C SER A 1 -4.17 29.83 -27.93
N HIS A 2 -4.20 28.61 -28.48
CA HIS A 2 -5.18 27.57 -28.17
C HIS A 2 -4.54 26.34 -27.49
N GLY A 3 -3.26 26.44 -27.10
CA GLY A 3 -2.49 25.36 -26.50
C GLY A 3 -2.01 25.67 -25.09
N ASN A 4 -1.48 24.64 -24.43
CA ASN A 4 -0.70 24.73 -23.19
C ASN A 4 0.76 24.37 -23.54
N PRO A 5 1.72 25.30 -23.48
CA PRO A 5 1.66 26.62 -22.82
C PRO A 5 0.86 27.70 -23.57
N ILE A 6 0.35 28.67 -22.80
CA ILE A 6 -0.30 29.88 -23.34
C ILE A 6 0.78 30.86 -23.80
N ASP A 7 0.97 30.96 -25.12
CA ASP A 7 1.84 31.99 -25.71
C ASP A 7 1.18 33.37 -25.65
N VAL A 8 1.82 34.31 -24.95
CA VAL A 8 1.40 35.72 -24.79
C VAL A 8 2.06 36.67 -25.80
N LEU A 9 2.96 36.16 -26.64
CA LEU A 9 3.78 36.87 -27.63
C LEU A 9 4.89 37.75 -26.99
N GLY A 10 5.95 38.02 -27.75
CA GLY A 10 7.15 38.74 -27.25
C GLY A 10 6.95 40.21 -26.91
N ASP A 11 5.90 40.85 -27.44
CA ASP A 11 5.52 42.25 -27.19
C ASP A 11 4.52 42.41 -26.03
N ALA A 12 4.30 41.36 -25.25
CA ALA A 12 3.28 41.33 -24.21
C ALA A 12 3.50 42.39 -23.13
N PRO A 13 2.56 43.33 -22.92
CA PRO A 13 2.61 44.24 -21.78
C PRO A 13 2.28 43.50 -20.48
N PRO A 14 2.62 44.07 -19.31
CA PRO A 14 2.29 43.51 -17.99
C PRO A 14 0.83 43.06 -17.84
N ALA A 15 -0.11 43.87 -18.36
CA ALA A 15 -1.54 43.56 -18.31
C ALA A 15 -1.93 42.28 -19.08
N ARG A 16 -1.21 41.95 -20.15
CA ARG A 16 -1.47 40.74 -20.94
C ARG A 16 -1.04 39.49 -20.19
N TYR A 17 0.11 39.52 -19.51
CA TYR A 17 0.54 38.45 -18.61
C TYR A 17 -0.50 38.21 -17.51
N ALA A 18 -0.89 39.25 -16.78
CA ALA A 18 -1.89 39.12 -15.70
C ALA A 18 -3.22 38.54 -16.20
N LYS A 19 -3.75 39.05 -17.33
CA LYS A 19 -5.01 38.57 -17.90
C LYS A 19 -4.93 37.10 -18.36
N ALA A 20 -3.81 36.70 -18.96
CA ALA A 20 -3.61 35.32 -19.39
C ALA A 20 -3.51 34.37 -18.19
N THR A 21 -2.76 34.76 -17.15
CA THR A 21 -2.64 33.99 -15.90
C THR A 21 -3.98 33.90 -15.18
N GLU A 22 -4.72 35.00 -15.05
CA GLU A 22 -6.05 35.02 -14.42
C GLU A 22 -7.03 34.11 -15.17
N ALA A 23 -7.06 34.16 -16.50
CA ALA A 23 -7.91 33.30 -17.31
C ALA A 23 -7.58 31.82 -17.12
N ALA A 24 -6.28 31.46 -17.08
CA ALA A 24 -5.85 30.09 -16.81
C ALA A 24 -6.25 29.62 -15.41
N LEU A 25 -6.04 30.44 -14.38
CA LEU A 25 -6.40 30.10 -13.00
C LEU A 25 -7.92 30.04 -12.78
N SER A 26 -8.72 30.73 -13.60
CA SER A 26 -10.18 30.68 -13.52
C SER A 26 -10.77 29.36 -14.02
N ASP A 27 -10.02 28.60 -14.83
CA ASP A 27 -10.47 27.29 -15.31
C ASP A 27 -10.46 26.25 -14.17
N PRO A 28 -11.59 25.57 -13.86
CA PRO A 28 -11.63 24.54 -12.84
C PRO A 28 -10.70 23.34 -13.11
N GLY A 29 -10.26 23.11 -14.35
CA GLY A 29 -9.30 22.06 -14.73
C GLY A 29 -7.82 22.43 -14.57
N VAL A 30 -7.51 23.63 -14.08
CA VAL A 30 -6.14 24.12 -13.84
C VAL A 30 -5.94 24.31 -12.34
N ASP A 31 -4.98 23.61 -11.73
CA ASP A 31 -4.73 23.73 -10.28
C ASP A 31 -3.66 24.77 -9.91
N ALA A 32 -2.78 25.12 -10.85
CA ALA A 32 -1.67 26.04 -10.63
C ALA A 32 -1.17 26.65 -11.95
N ALA A 33 -0.47 27.79 -11.89
CA ALA A 33 0.14 28.43 -13.06
C ALA A 33 1.64 28.64 -12.89
N LEU A 34 2.42 28.34 -13.92
CA LEU A 34 3.83 28.73 -14.03
C LEU A 34 3.96 29.85 -15.06
N VAL A 35 4.36 31.04 -14.60
CA VAL A 35 4.60 32.19 -15.46
C VAL A 35 6.08 32.24 -15.81
N ILE A 36 6.39 32.20 -17.10
CA ILE A 36 7.77 32.24 -17.60
C ILE A 36 7.99 33.59 -18.29
N LEU A 37 9.03 34.30 -17.86
CA LEU A 37 9.43 35.57 -18.47
C LEU A 37 10.94 35.55 -18.76
N THR A 38 11.25 35.86 -20.02
CA THR A 38 12.60 36.21 -20.49
C THR A 38 12.53 37.65 -21.00
N PRO A 39 13.38 38.57 -20.53
CA PRO A 39 13.36 39.95 -20.99
C PRO A 39 13.77 40.01 -22.46
N GLN A 40 12.90 40.58 -23.28
CA GLN A 40 13.19 41.01 -24.64
C GLN A 40 13.31 42.54 -24.66
N ALA A 41 13.71 43.12 -25.80
CA ALA A 41 13.98 44.56 -25.92
C ALA A 41 12.83 45.48 -25.46
N MET A 42 11.57 45.01 -25.53
CA MET A 42 10.37 45.76 -25.17
C MET A 42 9.67 45.24 -23.90
N THR A 43 10.25 44.26 -23.21
CA THR A 43 9.59 43.60 -22.06
C THR A 43 9.79 44.39 -20.77
N ASP A 44 8.69 44.83 -20.17
CA ASP A 44 8.68 45.39 -18.81
C ASP A 44 8.62 44.29 -17.75
N ALA A 45 9.80 43.76 -17.38
CA ALA A 45 9.92 42.65 -16.43
C ALA A 45 9.46 43.02 -15.01
N THR A 46 9.72 44.26 -14.58
CA THR A 46 9.34 44.77 -13.26
C THR A 46 7.83 45.04 -13.20
N GLY A 47 7.27 45.71 -14.19
CA GLY A 47 5.82 45.93 -14.27
C GLY A 47 5.05 44.62 -14.36
N THR A 48 5.57 43.65 -15.10
CA THR A 48 4.96 42.30 -15.18
C THR A 48 4.98 41.60 -13.83
N ALA A 49 6.10 41.69 -13.10
CA ALA A 49 6.18 41.15 -11.74
C ALA A 49 5.16 41.79 -10.79
N ARG A 50 4.97 43.11 -10.84
CA ARG A 50 3.94 43.81 -10.03
C ARG A 50 2.53 43.32 -10.37
N ALA A 51 2.21 43.20 -11.66
CA ALA A 51 0.90 42.75 -12.10
C ALA A 51 0.61 41.30 -11.66
N ILE A 52 1.61 40.41 -11.72
CA ILE A 52 1.48 39.02 -11.23
C ILE A 52 1.39 38.97 -9.70
N ALA A 53 2.17 39.79 -8.98
CA ALA A 53 2.12 39.89 -7.53
C ALA A 53 0.73 40.33 -7.04
N GLU A 54 0.12 41.34 -7.68
CA GLU A 54 -1.25 41.78 -7.37
C GLU A 54 -2.30 40.69 -7.62
N LEU A 55 -2.12 39.91 -8.70
CA LEU A 55 -2.99 38.77 -8.99
C LEU A 55 -2.82 37.65 -7.96
N ALA A 56 -1.59 37.33 -7.55
CA ALA A 56 -1.29 36.28 -6.59
C ALA A 56 -1.98 36.50 -5.23
N GLN A 57 -2.11 37.75 -4.80
CA GLN A 57 -2.82 38.10 -3.55
C GLN A 57 -4.33 37.79 -3.59
N LYS A 58 -4.91 37.69 -4.79
CA LYS A 58 -6.35 37.41 -4.99
C LYS A 58 -6.60 35.98 -5.45
N ALA A 59 -5.57 35.31 -5.98
CA ALA A 59 -5.67 33.96 -6.50
C ALA A 59 -5.83 32.93 -5.37
N ARG A 60 -6.73 31.96 -5.57
CA ARG A 60 -6.86 30.79 -4.68
C ARG A 60 -5.88 29.66 -5.03
N LYS A 61 -5.31 29.73 -6.23
CA LYS A 61 -4.45 28.71 -6.83
C LYS A 61 -3.01 29.23 -6.91
N PRO A 62 -2.00 28.40 -6.63
CA PRO A 62 -0.61 28.85 -6.57
C PRO A 62 -0.09 29.30 -7.93
N ILE A 63 0.75 30.35 -7.87
CA ILE A 63 1.50 30.88 -9.01
C ILE A 63 2.98 30.66 -8.73
N LEU A 64 3.70 30.14 -9.72
CA LEU A 64 5.16 30.03 -9.71
C LEU A 64 5.71 30.90 -10.85
N ALA A 65 6.95 31.38 -10.70
CA ALA A 65 7.57 32.24 -11.69
C ALA A 65 8.96 31.73 -12.10
N ALA A 66 9.24 31.70 -13.41
CA ALA A 66 10.59 31.57 -13.96
C ALA A 66 11.00 32.90 -14.58
N TRP A 67 11.83 33.67 -13.86
CA TRP A 67 12.24 35.03 -14.25
C TRP A 67 13.71 35.00 -14.70
N MET A 68 13.92 34.92 -16.01
CA MET A 68 15.21 34.60 -16.62
C MET A 68 15.87 35.84 -17.22
N GLY A 69 16.72 36.57 -16.48
CA GLY A 69 17.36 37.77 -17.05
C GLY A 69 18.50 38.38 -16.23
N GLY A 70 19.03 37.64 -15.25
CA GLY A 70 20.10 38.13 -14.38
C GLY A 70 19.71 39.42 -13.66
N GLU A 71 20.56 40.45 -13.77
CA GLU A 71 20.34 41.73 -13.08
C GLU A 71 19.07 42.46 -13.54
N ALA A 72 18.72 42.34 -14.82
CA ALA A 72 17.60 43.05 -15.44
C ALA A 72 16.22 42.66 -14.86
N VAL A 73 16.15 41.52 -14.16
CA VAL A 73 14.90 40.99 -13.59
C VAL A 73 14.92 40.92 -12.07
N ARG A 74 16.01 41.38 -11.42
CA ARG A 74 16.25 41.26 -9.97
C ARG A 74 15.17 41.95 -9.14
N GLU A 75 14.75 43.15 -9.54
CA GLU A 75 13.66 43.88 -8.87
C GLU A 75 12.34 43.10 -8.99
N GLY A 76 12.02 42.58 -10.18
CA GLY A 76 10.83 41.76 -10.38
C GLY A 76 10.82 40.49 -9.54
N ILE A 77 11.98 39.83 -9.38
CA ILE A 77 12.14 38.66 -8.49
C ILE A 77 11.82 39.03 -7.04
N GLN A 78 12.33 40.15 -6.55
CA GLN A 78 12.07 40.62 -5.18
C GLN A 78 10.58 40.88 -4.96
N ILE A 79 9.93 41.59 -5.89
CA ILE A 79 8.50 41.89 -5.83
C ILE A 79 7.65 40.62 -5.76
N LEU A 80 7.98 39.62 -6.58
CA LEU A 80 7.26 38.34 -6.59
C LEU A 80 7.45 37.58 -5.27
N ASN A 81 8.68 37.48 -4.76
CA ASN A 81 8.97 36.77 -3.52
C ASN A 81 8.32 37.45 -2.30
N GLU A 82 8.30 38.78 -2.24
CA GLU A 82 7.60 39.54 -1.20
C GLU A 82 6.09 39.30 -1.22
N ALA A 83 5.52 39.05 -2.40
CA ALA A 83 4.12 38.67 -2.58
C ALA A 83 3.84 37.17 -2.36
N GLY A 84 4.84 36.37 -1.97
CA GLY A 84 4.70 34.93 -1.74
C GLY A 84 4.75 34.07 -3.01
N VAL A 85 5.15 34.62 -4.15
CA VAL A 85 5.31 33.89 -5.43
C VAL A 85 6.75 33.39 -5.54
N PRO A 86 7.00 32.06 -5.47
CA PRO A 86 8.35 31.53 -5.60
C PRO A 86 8.90 31.72 -7.02
N THR A 87 10.14 32.21 -7.09
CA THR A 87 10.84 32.53 -8.34
C THR A 87 12.03 31.60 -8.59
N TYR A 88 12.24 31.24 -9.85
CA TYR A 88 13.31 30.33 -10.28
C TYR A 88 14.10 30.94 -11.44
N ALA A 89 15.40 30.64 -11.47
CA ALA A 89 16.32 31.21 -12.46
C ALA A 89 16.18 30.55 -13.85
N THR A 90 15.66 29.33 -13.92
CA THR A 90 15.41 28.62 -15.18
C THR A 90 14.05 27.90 -15.19
N PRO A 91 13.48 27.64 -16.37
CA PRO A 91 12.23 26.91 -16.50
C PRO A 91 12.34 25.48 -15.96
N GLU A 92 13.49 24.82 -16.10
CA GLU A 92 13.70 23.44 -15.61
C GLU A 92 13.65 23.38 -14.08
N GLN A 93 14.22 24.38 -13.39
CA GLN A 93 14.11 24.49 -11.93
C GLN A 93 12.66 24.73 -11.50
N ALA A 94 11.97 25.64 -12.20
CA ALA A 94 10.57 25.95 -11.92
C ALA A 94 9.67 24.74 -12.13
N VAL A 95 9.83 24.01 -13.25
CA VAL A 95 9.08 22.79 -13.56
C VAL A 95 9.38 21.71 -12.54
N ARG A 96 10.64 21.52 -12.11
CA ARG A 96 10.96 20.55 -11.06
C ARG A 96 10.21 20.84 -9.75
N ALA A 97 10.22 22.10 -9.30
CA ALA A 97 9.48 22.51 -8.12
C ALA A 97 7.95 22.39 -8.31
N PHE A 98 7.45 22.77 -9.48
CA PHE A 98 6.04 22.60 -9.85
C PHE A 98 5.62 21.13 -9.77
N MET A 99 6.44 20.22 -10.31
CA MET A 99 6.15 18.79 -10.28
C MET A 99 6.16 18.22 -8.87
N HIS A 100 6.95 18.75 -7.93
CA HIS A 100 6.84 18.36 -6.52
C HIS A 100 5.48 18.72 -5.90
N LEU A 101 4.90 19.88 -6.25
CA LEU A 101 3.54 20.23 -5.82
C LEU A 101 2.50 19.29 -6.42
N VAL A 102 2.65 18.94 -7.70
CA VAL A 102 1.77 17.98 -8.39
C VAL A 102 1.88 16.59 -7.76
N GLU A 103 3.10 16.12 -7.49
CA GLU A 103 3.35 14.84 -6.81
C GLU A 103 2.77 14.85 -5.40
N TYR A 104 2.96 15.93 -4.65
CA TYR A 104 2.38 16.09 -3.31
C TYR A 104 0.84 16.05 -3.33
N GLY A 105 0.20 16.81 -4.23
CA GLY A 105 -1.25 16.81 -4.38
C GLY A 105 -1.79 15.43 -4.75
N ARG A 106 -1.15 14.76 -5.71
CA ARG A 106 -1.49 13.37 -6.07
C ARG A 106 -1.30 12.40 -4.89
N ASN A 107 -0.26 12.58 -4.08
CA ASN A 107 -0.02 11.76 -2.90
C ASN A 107 -1.10 11.98 -1.83
N LEU A 108 -1.53 13.22 -1.60
CA LEU A 108 -2.64 13.52 -0.69
C LEU A 108 -3.95 12.91 -1.20
N GLU A 109 -4.30 13.11 -2.47
CA GLU A 109 -5.48 12.46 -3.06
C GLU A 109 -5.41 10.94 -2.92
N MET A 110 -4.24 10.32 -3.07
CA MET A 110 -4.07 8.88 -2.88
C MET A 110 -4.21 8.44 -1.43
N LEU A 111 -3.64 9.20 -0.49
CA LEU A 111 -3.74 8.93 0.94
C LEU A 111 -5.18 9.03 1.44
N TYR A 112 -5.93 9.97 0.85
CA TYR A 112 -7.27 10.31 1.30
C TYR A 112 -8.34 9.54 0.54
N GLN A 113 -8.06 9.03 -0.66
CA GLN A 113 -9.01 8.17 -1.37
C GLN A 113 -9.47 7.00 -0.49
N THR A 114 -10.76 7.00 -0.18
CA THR A 114 -11.44 5.82 0.37
C THR A 114 -11.25 4.69 -0.63
N PRO A 115 -10.51 3.62 -0.31
CA PRO A 115 -10.41 2.49 -1.20
C PRO A 115 -11.83 1.96 -1.47
N ARG A 116 -12.08 1.40 -2.64
CA ARG A 116 -13.32 0.64 -2.81
C ARG A 116 -13.23 -0.59 -1.91
N GLU A 117 -14.37 -1.11 -1.43
CA GLU A 117 -14.40 -2.46 -0.87
C GLU A 117 -14.07 -3.44 -2.01
N VAL A 118 -12.79 -3.74 -2.19
CA VAL A 118 -12.34 -4.68 -3.22
C VAL A 118 -12.45 -6.08 -2.64
N PRO A 119 -13.10 -7.02 -3.36
CA PRO A 119 -13.36 -8.36 -2.88
C PRO A 119 -12.15 -9.27 -3.10
N VAL A 120 -10.92 -8.86 -2.75
CA VAL A 120 -9.89 -9.89 -2.52
C VAL A 120 -10.21 -10.53 -1.18
N ARG A 121 -11.27 -11.34 -1.20
CA ARG A 121 -11.59 -12.26 -0.14
C ARG A 121 -10.49 -13.31 -0.21
N LEU A 122 -9.40 -13.09 0.53
CA LEU A 122 -8.52 -14.15 1.00
C LEU A 122 -9.26 -15.19 1.87
N ASN A 123 -10.59 -15.11 1.96
CA ASN A 123 -11.46 -16.09 2.60
C ASN A 123 -11.34 -17.47 1.94
N ASP A 124 -10.85 -17.56 0.70
CA ASP A 124 -10.50 -18.83 0.05
C ASP A 124 -9.19 -19.45 0.61
N VAL A 125 -8.39 -18.68 1.34
CA VAL A 125 -7.11 -19.10 1.91
C VAL A 125 -7.20 -19.16 3.44
N ASP A 126 -7.02 -20.34 4.02
CA ASP A 126 -6.81 -20.47 5.48
C ASP A 126 -5.38 -20.04 5.84
N ARG A 127 -5.17 -18.72 5.95
CA ARG A 127 -3.89 -18.09 6.28
C ARG A 127 -3.27 -18.65 7.56
N LYS A 128 -4.09 -18.97 8.57
CA LYS A 128 -3.61 -19.55 9.84
C LYS A 128 -3.05 -20.95 9.63
N GLN A 129 -3.73 -21.79 8.84
CA GLN A 129 -3.26 -23.12 8.51
C GLN A 129 -1.96 -23.07 7.69
N VAL A 130 -1.92 -22.22 6.65
CA VAL A 130 -0.73 -22.03 5.81
C VAL A 130 0.44 -21.54 6.65
N ARG A 131 0.22 -20.54 7.52
CA ARG A 131 1.24 -20.02 8.45
C ARG A 131 1.80 -21.10 9.36
N ARG A 132 0.94 -21.91 9.99
CA ARG A 132 1.35 -23.01 10.88
C ARG A 132 2.19 -24.06 10.16
N ARG A 133 1.84 -24.37 8.92
CA ARG A 133 2.59 -25.33 8.09
C ARG A 133 3.98 -24.81 7.75
N PHE A 134 4.06 -23.62 7.15
CA PHE A 134 5.33 -23.06 6.69
C PHE A 134 6.24 -22.57 7.82
N ALA A 135 5.70 -22.26 9.01
CA ALA A 135 6.51 -22.02 10.21
C ALA A 135 7.44 -23.20 10.52
N LYS A 136 6.96 -24.45 10.38
CA LYS A 136 7.79 -25.65 10.55
C LYS A 136 8.84 -25.79 9.46
N VAL A 137 8.44 -25.55 8.21
CA VAL A 137 9.35 -25.59 7.05
C VAL A 137 10.49 -24.59 7.21
N PHE A 138 10.21 -23.37 7.68
CA PHE A 138 11.24 -22.36 7.91
C PHE A 138 12.15 -22.68 9.10
N ALA A 139 11.59 -23.29 10.16
CA ALA A 139 12.32 -23.72 11.34
C ALA A 139 13.31 -24.85 11.04
N GLU A 140 12.86 -25.89 10.33
CA GLU A 140 13.62 -27.13 10.12
C GLU A 140 14.37 -27.16 8.77
N GLY A 141 13.93 -26.33 7.81
CA GLY A 141 14.43 -26.34 6.44
C GLY A 141 15.72 -25.55 6.21
N PRO A 142 16.26 -25.59 4.98
CA PRO A 142 17.44 -24.82 4.58
C PRO A 142 17.20 -23.30 4.59
N GLU A 143 18.27 -22.51 4.45
CA GLU A 143 18.18 -21.06 4.26
C GLU A 143 17.50 -20.69 2.93
N VAL A 144 17.74 -21.45 1.86
CA VAL A 144 17.06 -21.26 0.58
C VAL A 144 16.14 -22.45 0.33
N LEU A 145 14.84 -22.18 0.16
CA LEU A 145 13.87 -23.23 -0.13
C LEU A 145 14.06 -23.78 -1.54
N THR A 146 13.63 -25.03 -1.74
CA THR A 146 13.60 -25.64 -3.08
C THR A 146 12.53 -24.97 -3.96
N GLU A 147 12.59 -25.17 -5.28
CA GLU A 147 11.60 -24.62 -6.22
C GLU A 147 10.19 -25.13 -5.87
N GLU A 148 10.07 -26.41 -5.48
CA GLU A 148 8.79 -27.03 -5.13
C GLU A 148 8.16 -26.37 -3.89
N LEU A 149 8.92 -26.19 -2.81
CA LEU A 149 8.43 -25.55 -1.59
C LEU A 149 8.14 -24.06 -1.81
N SER A 150 8.95 -23.38 -2.62
CA SER A 150 8.74 -21.97 -2.97
C SER A 150 7.43 -21.77 -3.73
N LYS A 151 7.16 -22.63 -4.73
CA LYS A 151 5.92 -22.61 -5.52
C LYS A 151 4.72 -23.06 -4.72
N GLU A 152 4.89 -24.03 -3.83
CA GLU A 152 3.82 -24.47 -2.95
C GLU A 152 3.35 -23.34 -2.03
N LEU A 153 4.28 -22.52 -1.51
CA LEU A 153 3.94 -21.34 -0.71
C LEU A 153 3.11 -20.32 -1.51
N LEU A 154 3.49 -20.04 -2.76
CA LEU A 154 2.74 -19.16 -3.66
C LEU A 154 1.34 -19.72 -3.94
N SER A 155 1.25 -21.00 -4.30
CA SER A 155 -0.01 -21.69 -4.60
C SER A 155 -0.95 -21.70 -3.38
N ALA A 156 -0.40 -21.84 -2.17
CA ALA A 156 -1.17 -21.76 -0.93
C ALA A 156 -1.84 -20.39 -0.69
N TYR A 157 -1.38 -19.33 -1.35
CA TYR A 157 -2.01 -18.00 -1.37
C TYR A 157 -2.88 -17.75 -2.61
N GLY A 158 -3.10 -18.77 -3.43
CA GLY A 158 -3.86 -18.69 -4.67
C GLY A 158 -3.09 -18.04 -5.83
N ILE A 159 -1.75 -17.99 -5.76
CA ILE A 159 -0.92 -17.52 -6.87
C ILE A 159 -0.65 -18.70 -7.82
N PRO A 160 -1.11 -18.67 -9.08
CA PRO A 160 -0.90 -19.77 -10.01
C PRO A 160 0.58 -20.01 -10.28
N VAL A 161 1.00 -21.28 -10.24
CA VAL A 161 2.38 -21.71 -10.48
C VAL A 161 2.40 -22.85 -11.50
N THR A 162 3.53 -23.05 -12.18
CA THR A 162 3.77 -24.32 -12.88
C THR A 162 4.07 -25.44 -11.89
N GLU A 163 3.62 -26.66 -12.18
CA GLU A 163 3.81 -27.82 -11.30
C GLU A 163 5.02 -28.67 -11.75
N PRO A 164 6.19 -28.54 -11.10
CA PRO A 164 7.33 -29.40 -11.37
C PRO A 164 7.09 -30.84 -10.91
N ARG A 165 7.33 -31.79 -11.81
CA ARG A 165 7.31 -33.22 -11.50
C ARG A 165 8.73 -33.78 -11.51
N PRO A 166 9.24 -34.34 -10.39
CA PRO A 166 10.61 -34.82 -10.32
C PRO A 166 10.80 -36.12 -11.12
N ALA A 167 11.94 -36.22 -11.79
CA ALA A 167 12.40 -37.40 -12.53
C ALA A 167 13.86 -37.69 -12.18
N ARG A 168 14.15 -38.93 -11.74
CA ARG A 168 15.49 -39.40 -11.38
C ARG A 168 16.22 -40.07 -12.55
N THR A 169 15.48 -40.50 -13.57
CA THR A 169 16.03 -41.17 -14.75
C THR A 169 15.53 -40.51 -16.04
N PRO A 170 16.24 -40.67 -17.17
CA PRO A 170 15.76 -40.24 -18.47
C PRO A 170 14.39 -40.84 -18.82
N GLU A 171 14.15 -42.09 -18.46
CA GLU A 171 12.89 -42.82 -18.71
C GLU A 171 11.73 -42.22 -17.92
N GLU A 172 11.93 -41.92 -16.64
CA GLU A 172 10.93 -41.23 -15.83
C GLU A 172 10.61 -39.85 -16.41
N ALA A 173 11.63 -39.11 -16.88
CA ALA A 173 11.43 -37.79 -17.46
C ALA A 173 10.60 -37.85 -18.76
N VAL A 174 10.83 -38.88 -19.59
CA VAL A 174 10.03 -39.12 -20.81
C VAL A 174 8.59 -39.48 -20.46
N ALA A 175 8.37 -40.41 -19.53
CA ALA A 175 7.03 -40.82 -19.13
C ALA A 175 6.21 -39.62 -18.62
N ILE A 176 6.82 -38.77 -17.79
CA ILE A 176 6.18 -37.54 -17.31
C ILE A 176 5.91 -36.56 -18.46
N ALA A 177 6.85 -36.40 -19.40
CA ALA A 177 6.67 -35.51 -20.54
C ALA A 177 5.55 -35.95 -21.48
N GLU A 178 5.40 -37.27 -21.68
CA GLU A 178 4.30 -37.85 -22.46
C GLU A 178 2.94 -37.63 -21.80
N GLU A 179 2.88 -37.70 -20.47
CA GLU A 179 1.67 -37.43 -19.70
C GLU A 179 1.28 -35.94 -19.71
N LEU A 180 2.26 -35.04 -19.55
CA LEU A 180 2.04 -33.59 -19.58
C LEU A 180 1.75 -33.04 -20.98
N GLY A 181 2.22 -33.74 -22.01
CA GLY A 181 2.21 -33.29 -23.39
C GLY A 181 3.35 -32.32 -23.72
N TYR A 182 3.79 -32.36 -24.97
CA TYR A 182 4.88 -31.53 -25.49
C TYR A 182 4.39 -30.16 -25.99
N PRO A 183 5.23 -29.10 -25.99
CA PRO A 183 6.62 -29.09 -25.51
C PRO A 183 6.74 -29.01 -23.98
N VAL A 184 7.83 -29.58 -23.46
CA VAL A 184 8.17 -29.53 -22.02
C VAL A 184 9.50 -28.83 -21.76
N VAL A 185 9.72 -28.50 -20.49
CA VAL A 185 10.96 -27.95 -19.95
C VAL A 185 11.55 -28.94 -18.94
N LEU A 186 12.88 -29.13 -19.01
CA LEU A 186 13.63 -29.79 -17.95
C LEU A 186 14.46 -28.76 -17.17
N LYS A 187 14.41 -28.83 -15.84
CA LYS A 187 15.29 -28.07 -14.95
C LYS A 187 16.05 -29.00 -14.01
N VAL A 188 17.29 -28.71 -13.67
CA VAL A 188 18.08 -29.51 -12.71
C VAL A 188 17.39 -29.56 -11.36
N TRP A 189 17.35 -30.74 -10.75
CA TRP A 189 16.79 -30.95 -9.42
C TRP A 189 17.91 -31.17 -8.41
N SER A 190 18.26 -30.11 -7.68
CA SER A 190 19.30 -30.13 -6.65
C SER A 190 19.06 -29.06 -5.58
N PRO A 191 19.13 -29.39 -4.28
CA PRO A 191 19.01 -28.40 -3.21
C PRO A 191 20.12 -27.34 -3.21
N GLN A 192 21.30 -27.65 -3.75
CA GLN A 192 22.48 -26.77 -3.72
C GLN A 192 22.60 -25.87 -4.96
N ILE A 193 21.76 -26.08 -5.97
CA ILE A 193 21.78 -25.33 -7.23
C ILE A 193 20.50 -24.49 -7.34
N THR A 194 20.60 -23.24 -6.88
CA THR A 194 19.51 -22.27 -6.93
C THR A 194 19.44 -21.56 -8.28
N HIS A 195 20.59 -21.17 -8.84
CA HIS A 195 20.71 -20.56 -10.17
C HIS A 195 20.94 -21.64 -11.23
N LYS A 196 19.85 -22.15 -11.78
CA LYS A 196 19.84 -23.32 -12.68
C LYS A 196 20.49 -23.02 -14.03
N THR A 197 20.29 -21.81 -14.55
CA THR A 197 20.85 -21.39 -15.84
C THR A 197 22.38 -21.36 -15.82
N ASP A 198 22.99 -20.93 -14.72
CA ASP A 198 24.45 -20.75 -14.59
C ASP A 198 25.23 -22.06 -14.70
N VAL A 199 24.60 -23.19 -14.34
CA VAL A 199 25.19 -24.53 -14.48
C VAL A 199 24.76 -25.24 -15.76
N GLY A 200 24.07 -24.54 -16.67
CA GLY A 200 23.44 -25.13 -17.85
C GLY A 200 22.34 -26.14 -17.50
N GLY A 201 21.69 -25.94 -16.35
CA GLY A 201 20.71 -26.84 -15.76
C GLY A 201 19.27 -26.60 -16.22
N VAL A 202 19.06 -25.91 -17.34
CA VAL A 202 17.73 -25.65 -17.91
C VAL A 202 17.75 -26.01 -19.39
N ALA A 203 16.78 -26.80 -19.83
CA ALA A 203 16.55 -27.10 -21.24
C ALA A 203 15.09 -26.83 -21.60
N LEU A 204 14.88 -25.93 -22.56
CA LEU A 204 13.57 -25.45 -23.00
C LEU A 204 13.17 -26.09 -24.34
N ASN A 205 11.89 -25.98 -24.69
CA ASN A 205 11.33 -26.36 -26.01
C ASN A 205 11.64 -27.80 -26.42
N LEU A 206 11.44 -28.74 -25.48
CA LEU A 206 11.67 -30.15 -25.73
C LEU A 206 10.39 -30.74 -26.32
N CYS A 207 10.43 -31.11 -27.60
CA CYS A 207 9.21 -31.44 -28.36
C CYS A 207 8.95 -32.95 -28.53
N ASN A 208 9.83 -33.82 -28.05
CA ASN A 208 9.66 -35.28 -28.14
C ASN A 208 10.57 -36.03 -27.14
N ALA A 209 10.31 -37.32 -26.99
CA ALA A 209 11.00 -38.21 -26.05
C ALA A 209 12.53 -38.26 -26.26
N GLN A 210 13.01 -38.29 -27.51
CA GLN A 210 14.45 -38.39 -27.78
C GLN A 210 15.20 -37.12 -27.34
N VAL A 211 14.59 -35.96 -27.58
CA VAL A 211 15.12 -34.66 -27.16
C VAL A 211 15.12 -34.55 -25.63
N VAL A 212 14.07 -35.06 -24.95
CA VAL A 212 14.00 -35.12 -23.48
C VAL A 212 15.13 -35.98 -22.88
N ARG A 213 15.36 -37.20 -23.40
CA ARG A 213 16.45 -38.08 -22.94
C ARG A 213 17.82 -37.39 -23.04
N THR A 214 18.09 -36.81 -24.21
CA THR A 214 19.35 -36.12 -24.49
C THR A 214 19.54 -34.90 -23.59
N ALA A 215 18.47 -34.14 -23.36
CA ALA A 215 18.49 -32.98 -22.47
C ALA A 215 18.73 -33.37 -21.00
N PHE A 216 18.11 -34.45 -20.52
CA PHE A 216 18.30 -34.98 -19.17
C PHE A 216 19.78 -35.27 -18.91
N GLU A 217 20.41 -36.08 -19.77
CA GLU A 217 21.81 -36.49 -19.62
C GLU A 217 22.75 -35.29 -19.64
N ASN A 218 22.50 -34.34 -20.56
CA ASN A 218 23.29 -33.12 -20.66
C ASN A 218 23.17 -32.23 -19.43
N ILE A 219 21.97 -32.04 -18.88
CA ILE A 219 21.74 -31.25 -17.67
C ILE A 219 22.50 -31.88 -16.49
N VAL A 220 22.33 -33.18 -16.25
CA VAL A 220 22.98 -33.87 -15.12
C VAL A 220 24.50 -33.82 -15.26
N LYS A 221 25.03 -34.03 -16.46
CA LYS A 221 26.47 -33.95 -16.74
C LYS A 221 27.02 -32.54 -16.51
N LYS A 222 26.37 -31.51 -17.05
CA LYS A 222 26.81 -30.11 -16.88
C LYS A 222 26.73 -29.66 -15.42
N ALA A 223 25.64 -30.01 -14.73
CA ALA A 223 25.45 -29.66 -13.33
C ALA A 223 26.54 -30.27 -12.43
N LYS A 224 26.84 -31.57 -12.59
CA LYS A 224 27.94 -32.24 -11.87
C LYS A 224 29.31 -31.66 -12.18
N HIS A 225 29.53 -31.22 -13.42
CA HIS A 225 30.80 -30.61 -13.83
C HIS A 225 31.01 -29.23 -13.19
N HIS A 226 30.00 -28.36 -13.21
CA HIS A 226 30.09 -27.01 -12.66
C HIS A 226 29.99 -26.98 -11.13
N ARG A 227 29.26 -27.91 -10.53
CA ARG A 227 29.04 -28.03 -9.07
C ARG A 227 29.23 -29.48 -8.61
N PRO A 228 30.48 -29.96 -8.50
CA PRO A 228 30.77 -31.32 -8.07
C PRO A 228 30.39 -31.59 -6.60
N ASP A 229 30.23 -30.54 -5.81
CA ASP A 229 29.78 -30.55 -4.41
C ASP A 229 28.24 -30.71 -4.28
N ALA A 230 27.49 -30.50 -5.35
CA ALA A 230 26.03 -30.52 -5.32
C ALA A 230 25.46 -31.94 -5.46
N GLU A 231 24.42 -32.23 -4.66
CA GLU A 231 23.64 -33.46 -4.79
C GLU A 231 22.67 -33.29 -5.97
N ILE A 232 22.98 -33.92 -7.11
CA ILE A 232 22.09 -33.92 -8.29
C ILE A 232 21.13 -35.10 -8.19
N ARG A 233 19.87 -34.82 -7.86
CA ARG A 233 18.81 -35.83 -7.70
C ARG A 233 18.17 -36.25 -9.02
N GLY A 234 18.35 -35.44 -10.07
CA GLY A 234 17.77 -35.65 -11.39
C GLY A 234 17.35 -34.31 -12.02
N VAL A 235 16.16 -34.29 -12.60
CA VAL A 235 15.53 -33.09 -13.16
C VAL A 235 14.07 -32.97 -12.72
N THR A 236 13.50 -31.78 -12.83
CA THR A 236 12.06 -31.58 -12.81
C THR A 236 11.56 -31.37 -14.24
N VAL A 237 10.44 -32.03 -14.58
CA VAL A 237 9.73 -31.89 -15.85
C VAL A 237 8.52 -30.98 -15.63
N GLN A 238 8.37 -30.00 -16.51
CA GLN A 238 7.28 -29.02 -16.47
C GLN A 238 6.73 -28.79 -17.87
N GLN A 239 5.44 -28.49 -17.99
CA GLN A 239 4.87 -28.05 -19.26
C GLN A 239 5.51 -26.72 -19.68
N MET A 240 5.89 -26.59 -20.95
CA MET A 240 6.40 -25.33 -21.48
C MET A 240 5.22 -24.40 -21.83
N ILE A 241 5.01 -23.39 -21.00
CA ILE A 241 4.01 -22.37 -21.29
C ILE A 241 4.64 -21.36 -22.26
N THR A 242 4.19 -21.37 -23.52
CA THR A 242 4.63 -20.41 -24.54
C THR A 242 3.41 -19.67 -25.05
N VAL A 243 3.40 -18.33 -24.92
CA VAL A 243 2.27 -17.50 -25.36
C VAL A 243 2.81 -16.38 -26.22
N GLN A 244 2.29 -16.27 -27.46
CA GLN A 244 2.73 -15.27 -28.45
C GLN A 244 2.51 -13.82 -28.00
N ASP A 245 1.62 -13.60 -27.02
CA ASP A 245 1.26 -12.31 -26.45
C ASP A 245 1.48 -12.24 -24.91
N GLY A 246 2.37 -13.07 -24.38
CA GLY A 246 2.77 -13.03 -22.97
C GLY A 246 3.94 -12.08 -22.70
N PHE A 247 3.94 -11.44 -21.54
CA PHE A 247 5.08 -10.68 -21.01
C PHE A 247 5.66 -11.42 -19.81
N GLU A 248 6.98 -11.50 -19.73
CA GLU A 248 7.67 -11.92 -18.52
C GLU A 248 7.86 -10.71 -17.62
N MET A 249 7.38 -10.81 -16.38
CA MET A 249 7.55 -9.82 -15.32
C MET A 249 8.38 -10.43 -14.18
N ILE A 250 8.91 -9.57 -13.33
CA ILE A 250 9.55 -9.95 -12.07
C ILE A 250 8.68 -9.40 -10.95
N LEU A 251 8.37 -10.25 -9.97
CA LEU A 251 7.69 -9.86 -8.75
C LEU A 251 8.51 -10.35 -7.57
N GLY A 252 9.05 -9.42 -6.78
CA GLY A 252 9.94 -9.73 -5.68
C GLY A 252 9.55 -9.02 -4.39
N ALA A 253 10.02 -9.54 -3.27
CA ALA A 253 10.00 -8.89 -1.98
C ALA A 253 11.33 -9.06 -1.28
N LYS A 254 11.75 -8.04 -0.54
CA LYS A 254 12.98 -8.08 0.25
C LYS A 254 12.83 -7.23 1.50
N LYS A 255 13.47 -7.65 2.60
CA LYS A 255 13.60 -6.82 3.80
C LYS A 255 14.66 -5.73 3.61
N ASP A 256 14.21 -4.50 3.64
CA ASP A 256 15.02 -3.30 3.79
C ASP A 256 15.27 -3.01 5.29
N PRO A 257 16.48 -2.55 5.68
CA PRO A 257 16.80 -2.23 7.08
C PRO A 257 15.95 -1.10 7.69
N THR A 258 15.43 -0.19 6.87
CA THR A 258 14.65 0.97 7.31
C THR A 258 13.16 0.72 7.12
N PHE A 259 12.76 0.25 5.94
CA PHE A 259 11.36 0.13 5.55
C PHE A 259 10.75 -1.25 5.81
N GLY A 260 11.52 -2.19 6.36
CA GLY A 260 11.05 -3.56 6.52
C GLY A 260 10.83 -4.22 5.16
N THR A 261 9.82 -5.08 5.01
CA THR A 261 9.54 -5.72 3.73
C THR A 261 9.08 -4.71 2.69
N VAL A 262 9.76 -4.70 1.54
CA VAL A 262 9.42 -3.91 0.35
C VAL A 262 9.16 -4.86 -0.81
N ILE A 263 8.11 -4.59 -1.59
CA ILE A 263 7.76 -5.31 -2.80
C ILE A 263 8.30 -4.56 -4.02
N MET A 264 8.75 -5.31 -5.02
CA MET A 264 9.13 -4.80 -6.32
C MET A 264 8.34 -5.54 -7.40
N ALA A 265 7.76 -4.81 -8.35
CA ALA A 265 7.31 -5.37 -9.61
C ALA A 265 8.01 -4.67 -10.76
N GLY A 266 8.28 -5.38 -11.85
CA GLY A 266 8.89 -4.82 -13.04
C GLY A 266 8.79 -5.75 -14.22
N MET A 267 9.19 -5.25 -15.39
CA MET A 267 9.38 -6.14 -16.54
C MET A 267 10.56 -7.08 -16.30
N GLY A 268 10.44 -8.29 -16.80
CA GLY A 268 11.51 -9.28 -16.82
C GLY A 268 12.31 -9.26 -18.13
N GLY A 269 13.35 -10.08 -18.16
CA GLY A 269 14.26 -10.21 -19.30
C GLY A 269 15.36 -9.16 -19.35
N ILE A 270 16.36 -9.43 -20.21
CA ILE A 270 17.63 -8.69 -20.28
C ILE A 270 17.41 -7.18 -20.54
N ALA A 271 16.45 -6.84 -21.39
CA ALA A 271 16.15 -5.43 -21.70
C ALA A 271 15.65 -4.67 -20.46
N ALA A 272 14.85 -5.31 -19.60
CA ALA A 272 14.29 -4.66 -18.43
C ALA A 272 15.34 -4.34 -17.35
N GLU A 273 16.38 -5.18 -17.21
CA GLU A 273 17.53 -4.91 -16.34
C GLU A 273 18.28 -3.65 -16.76
N VAL A 274 18.45 -3.44 -18.06
CA VAL A 274 19.12 -2.26 -18.63
C VAL A 274 18.28 -1.00 -18.43
N PHE A 275 16.97 -1.06 -18.68
CA PHE A 275 16.08 0.09 -18.55
C PHE A 275 15.64 0.40 -17.12
N ARG A 276 15.96 -0.49 -16.16
CA ARG A 276 15.58 -0.41 -14.74
C ARG A 276 14.08 -0.15 -14.57
N ASP A 277 13.28 -0.86 -15.35
CA ASP A 277 11.83 -0.69 -15.38
C ASP A 277 11.17 -1.44 -14.21
N ARG A 278 11.17 -0.78 -13.05
CA ARG A 278 10.69 -1.34 -11.79
C ARG A 278 9.94 -0.30 -10.98
N ALA A 279 8.97 -0.77 -10.22
CA ALA A 279 8.20 -0.02 -9.26
C ALA A 279 8.29 -0.71 -7.89
N LEU A 280 8.36 0.10 -6.83
CA LEU A 280 8.41 -0.38 -5.46
C LEU A 280 7.07 -0.10 -4.76
N GLY A 281 6.70 -0.97 -3.85
CA GLY A 281 5.50 -0.84 -3.04
C GLY A 281 5.72 -1.34 -1.62
N LEU A 282 5.00 -0.76 -0.67
CA LEU A 282 5.01 -1.20 0.72
C LEU A 282 3.81 -2.13 0.97
N PRO A 283 4.01 -3.37 1.42
CA PRO A 283 2.93 -4.24 1.85
C PRO A 283 2.22 -3.72 3.12
N PRO A 284 0.91 -4.00 3.28
CA PRO A 284 0.04 -4.67 2.31
C PRO A 284 -0.39 -3.74 1.17
N LEU A 285 -0.46 -4.26 -0.06
CA LEU A 285 -0.99 -3.55 -1.22
C LEU A 285 -2.51 -3.70 -1.29
N ASN A 286 -3.20 -2.59 -1.55
CA ASN A 286 -4.58 -2.59 -2.03
C ASN A 286 -4.63 -2.48 -3.56
N GLU A 287 -5.82 -2.62 -4.17
CA GLU A 287 -5.99 -2.60 -5.62
C GLU A 287 -5.42 -1.32 -6.25
N ARG A 288 -5.66 -0.16 -5.61
CA ARG A 288 -5.22 1.14 -6.13
C ARG A 288 -3.70 1.29 -6.10
N LEU A 289 -3.08 0.86 -5.00
CA LEU A 289 -1.62 0.83 -4.86
C LEU A 289 -0.99 -0.12 -5.87
N ALA A 290 -1.53 -1.33 -6.03
CA ALA A 290 -1.05 -2.29 -7.02
C ALA A 290 -1.21 -1.77 -8.46
N TYR A 291 -2.37 -1.20 -8.80
CA TYR A 291 -2.61 -0.57 -10.10
C TYR A 291 -1.59 0.55 -10.37
N ARG A 292 -1.39 1.47 -9.42
CA ARG A 292 -0.43 2.57 -9.56
C ARG A 292 1.00 2.08 -9.70
N MET A 293 1.36 1.03 -8.96
CA MET A 293 2.68 0.42 -9.06
C MET A 293 2.94 -0.07 -10.49
N LEU A 294 1.96 -0.72 -11.12
CA LEU A 294 2.02 -1.13 -12.53
C LEU A 294 1.99 0.05 -13.50
N GLU A 295 1.13 1.05 -13.26
CA GLU A 295 1.00 2.26 -14.09
C GLU A 295 2.29 3.09 -14.12
N SER A 296 3.07 3.06 -13.04
CA SER A 296 4.34 3.77 -12.94
C SER A 296 5.48 3.13 -13.75
N LEU A 297 5.29 1.90 -14.25
CA LEU A 297 6.27 1.24 -15.11
C LEU A 297 6.37 1.97 -16.45
N ARG A 298 7.59 2.10 -16.95
CA ARG A 298 7.87 2.63 -18.30
C ARG A 298 7.21 1.76 -19.38
N SER A 299 7.09 0.46 -19.12
CA SER A 299 6.40 -0.50 -19.97
C SER A 299 4.88 -0.52 -19.82
N TRP A 300 4.27 0.33 -18.99
CA TRP A 300 2.81 0.33 -18.76
C TRP A 300 1.98 0.27 -20.05
N LYS A 301 2.38 1.04 -21.08
CA LYS A 301 1.71 1.05 -22.39
C LYS A 301 1.74 -0.31 -23.11
N LEU A 302 2.74 -1.15 -22.84
CA LEU A 302 2.82 -2.50 -23.38
C LEU A 302 1.82 -3.43 -22.68
N LEU A 303 1.75 -3.32 -21.34
CA LEU A 303 0.81 -4.08 -20.52
C LEU A 303 -0.65 -3.69 -20.80
N ALA A 304 -0.93 -2.41 -21.02
CA ALA A 304 -2.26 -1.90 -21.37
C ALA A 304 -2.71 -2.25 -22.81
N GLY A 305 -1.79 -2.73 -23.65
CA GLY A 305 -2.04 -3.04 -25.07
C GLY A 305 -1.64 -1.91 -26.01
N TYR A 306 -1.18 -2.28 -27.20
CA TYR A 306 -0.69 -1.32 -28.21
C TYR A 306 -0.84 -1.88 -29.63
N ARG A 307 -1.10 -1.00 -30.62
CA ARG A 307 -1.11 -1.32 -32.07
C ARG A 307 -1.84 -2.62 -32.43
N GLY A 308 -3.03 -2.84 -31.86
CA GLY A 308 -3.85 -4.02 -32.13
C GLY A 308 -3.46 -5.29 -31.36
N ARG A 309 -2.41 -5.25 -30.53
CA ARG A 309 -2.16 -6.29 -29.53
C ARG A 309 -3.04 -6.06 -28.30
N PRO A 310 -3.71 -7.10 -27.78
CA PRO A 310 -4.47 -6.99 -26.54
C PRO A 310 -3.53 -6.69 -25.37
N GLY A 311 -4.04 -5.98 -24.37
CA GLY A 311 -3.36 -5.85 -23.09
C GLY A 311 -3.35 -7.16 -22.31
N VAL A 312 -2.60 -7.18 -21.22
CA VAL A 312 -2.61 -8.30 -20.26
C VAL A 312 -3.92 -8.33 -19.47
N ASN A 313 -4.20 -9.45 -18.81
CA ASN A 313 -5.26 -9.53 -17.82
C ASN A 313 -4.85 -8.73 -16.57
N LEU A 314 -5.13 -7.42 -16.60
CA LEU A 314 -4.71 -6.47 -15.58
C LEU A 314 -5.37 -6.75 -14.22
N ASP A 315 -6.65 -7.11 -14.22
CA ASP A 315 -7.39 -7.41 -12.99
C ASP A 315 -6.78 -8.60 -12.26
N LYS A 316 -6.47 -9.68 -13.00
CA LYS A 316 -5.78 -10.85 -12.44
C LYS A 316 -4.37 -10.50 -11.99
N LEU A 317 -3.63 -9.68 -12.72
CA LEU A 317 -2.29 -9.23 -12.29
C LEU A 317 -2.36 -8.46 -10.97
N ILE A 318 -3.31 -7.54 -10.81
CA ILE A 318 -3.53 -6.79 -9.57
C ILE A 318 -3.89 -7.73 -8.42
N GLU A 319 -4.77 -8.71 -8.67
CA GLU A 319 -5.10 -9.75 -7.68
C GLU A 319 -3.84 -10.51 -7.23
N ILE A 320 -2.97 -10.92 -8.15
CA ILE A 320 -1.71 -11.60 -7.82
C ILE A 320 -0.77 -10.71 -7.01
N LEU A 321 -0.62 -9.43 -7.36
CA LEU A 321 0.18 -8.48 -6.57
C LEU A 321 -0.34 -8.34 -5.14
N MET A 322 -1.67 -8.29 -4.96
CA MET A 322 -2.28 -8.23 -3.64
C MET A 322 -2.07 -9.53 -2.85
N ARG A 323 -2.34 -10.71 -3.45
CA ARG A 323 -2.10 -12.02 -2.81
C ARG A 323 -0.64 -12.19 -2.38
N PHE A 324 0.29 -11.81 -3.26
CA PHE A 324 1.72 -11.79 -2.97
C PHE A 324 2.06 -10.86 -1.81
N SER A 325 1.42 -9.69 -1.77
CA SER A 325 1.62 -8.71 -0.70
C SER A 325 1.18 -9.23 0.67
N TYR A 326 0.03 -9.89 0.75
CA TYR A 326 -0.43 -10.53 1.98
C TYR A 326 0.44 -11.73 2.37
N LEU A 327 0.92 -12.51 1.40
CA LEU A 327 1.87 -13.61 1.67
C LEU A 327 3.11 -13.08 2.39
N VAL A 328 3.79 -12.07 1.85
CA VAL A 328 5.01 -11.55 2.47
C VAL A 328 4.73 -10.79 3.77
N ALA A 329 3.52 -10.24 3.94
CA ALA A 329 3.06 -9.66 5.19
C ALA A 329 2.90 -10.72 6.30
N ASP A 330 2.43 -11.92 5.98
CA ASP A 330 2.15 -12.96 6.98
C ASP A 330 3.39 -13.72 7.46
N PHE A 331 4.47 -13.66 6.69
CA PHE A 331 5.71 -14.40 6.94
C PHE A 331 6.90 -13.47 7.18
N PRO A 332 7.10 -12.98 8.43
CA PRO A 332 8.32 -12.28 8.79
C PRO A 332 9.59 -13.12 8.57
N GLU A 333 9.50 -14.44 8.48
CA GLU A 333 10.64 -15.31 8.20
C GLU A 333 11.13 -15.25 6.74
N ILE A 334 10.44 -14.54 5.85
CA ILE A 334 10.91 -14.36 4.47
C ILE A 334 11.89 -13.18 4.44
N LYS A 335 13.16 -13.47 4.15
CA LYS A 335 14.20 -12.44 3.93
C LYS A 335 14.08 -11.84 2.53
N GLU A 336 13.88 -12.72 1.55
CA GLU A 336 13.77 -12.41 0.13
C GLU A 336 12.83 -13.45 -0.50
N LEU A 337 11.94 -13.00 -1.37
CA LEU A 337 11.12 -13.86 -2.20
C LEU A 337 11.10 -13.30 -3.60
N ASP A 338 11.46 -14.10 -4.59
CA ASP A 338 11.54 -13.68 -5.98
C ASP A 338 10.72 -14.63 -6.86
N VAL A 339 9.84 -14.05 -7.69
CA VAL A 339 9.07 -14.73 -8.72
C VAL A 339 9.56 -14.21 -10.05
N ASN A 340 10.44 -15.00 -10.66
CA ASN A 340 11.14 -14.62 -11.87
C ASN A 340 11.39 -15.84 -12.77
N PRO A 341 10.65 -16.00 -13.89
CA PRO A 341 9.65 -15.06 -14.41
C PRO A 341 8.23 -15.29 -13.86
N LEU A 342 7.49 -14.20 -13.70
CA LEU A 342 6.03 -14.16 -13.63
C LEU A 342 5.49 -13.94 -15.05
N LEU A 343 4.90 -14.95 -15.66
CA LEU A 343 4.31 -14.85 -16.99
C LEU A 343 2.94 -14.20 -16.91
N VAL A 344 2.75 -13.09 -17.63
CA VAL A 344 1.50 -12.33 -17.67
C VAL A 344 0.97 -12.33 -19.09
N THR A 345 -0.28 -12.75 -19.28
CA THR A 345 -0.92 -12.91 -20.59
C THR A 345 -2.28 -12.21 -20.61
N PRO A 346 -2.94 -12.06 -21.78
CA PRO A 346 -4.30 -11.53 -21.84
C PRO A 346 -5.35 -12.35 -21.09
N LYS A 347 -5.02 -13.58 -20.66
CA LYS A 347 -5.95 -14.49 -19.97
C LYS A 347 -5.52 -14.78 -18.54
N ASP A 348 -4.25 -15.06 -18.33
CA ASP A 348 -3.70 -15.62 -17.11
C ASP A 348 -2.40 -14.96 -16.64
N VAL A 349 -2.07 -15.14 -15.36
CA VAL A 349 -0.86 -14.71 -14.68
C VAL A 349 -0.30 -15.89 -13.88
N ILE A 350 0.89 -16.38 -14.25
CA ILE A 350 1.44 -17.64 -13.77
C ILE A 350 2.92 -17.46 -13.38
N ALA A 351 3.28 -17.87 -12.18
CA ALA A 351 4.66 -17.92 -11.70
C ALA A 351 5.39 -19.16 -12.28
N LEU A 352 6.37 -18.92 -13.16
CA LEU A 352 7.13 -19.99 -13.83
C LEU A 352 8.33 -20.46 -13.00
N ASP A 353 8.87 -19.58 -12.17
CA ASP A 353 9.90 -19.90 -11.18
C ASP A 353 9.67 -19.08 -9.91
N ALA A 354 10.16 -19.61 -8.80
CA ALA A 354 10.07 -18.97 -7.50
C ALA A 354 11.25 -19.35 -6.63
N ARG A 355 11.77 -18.37 -5.87
CA ARG A 355 12.86 -18.56 -4.92
C ARG A 355 12.53 -17.86 -3.62
N VAL A 356 12.58 -18.59 -2.51
CA VAL A 356 12.41 -18.04 -1.17
C VAL A 356 13.70 -18.20 -0.37
N VAL A 357 14.18 -17.10 0.20
CA VAL A 357 15.28 -17.07 1.16
C VAL A 357 14.69 -16.80 2.54
N VAL A 358 14.97 -17.70 3.47
CA VAL A 358 14.51 -17.66 4.85
C VAL A 358 15.45 -16.82 5.69
N ASP A 359 14.88 -15.93 6.48
CA ASP A 359 15.58 -15.12 7.47
C ASP A 359 15.82 -15.93 8.75
N LYS A 360 16.99 -16.57 8.83
CA LYS A 360 17.37 -17.40 9.97
C LYS A 360 17.55 -16.61 11.27
N ASP A 361 17.68 -15.28 11.21
CA ASP A 361 17.84 -14.45 12.41
C ASP A 361 16.52 -14.28 13.17
N VAL A 362 15.37 -14.47 12.52
CA VAL A 362 14.05 -14.30 13.15
C VAL A 362 13.33 -15.63 13.41
N VAL A 363 13.69 -16.69 12.69
CA VAL A 363 13.09 -18.03 12.84
C VAL A 363 13.18 -18.52 14.29
N GLY A 364 12.06 -19.01 14.82
CA GLY A 364 11.97 -19.59 16.17
C GLY A 364 11.98 -18.56 17.31
N LYS A 365 12.14 -17.27 17.01
CA LYS A 365 12.04 -16.20 18.01
C LYS A 365 10.59 -15.71 18.13
N PRO A 366 10.16 -15.23 19.30
CA PRO A 366 8.88 -14.54 19.41
C PRO A 366 8.95 -13.23 18.61
N ILE A 367 8.17 -13.15 17.54
CA ILE A 367 8.07 -11.97 16.68
C ILE A 367 6.69 -11.36 16.89
N ARG A 368 6.63 -10.04 17.13
CA ARG A 368 5.37 -9.31 17.14
C ARG A 368 4.76 -9.38 15.74
N PRO A 369 3.48 -9.77 15.58
CA PRO A 369 2.85 -9.87 14.25
C PRO A 369 3.06 -8.59 13.43
N TYR A 370 3.50 -8.75 12.19
CA TYR A 370 3.73 -7.66 11.23
C TYR A 370 4.82 -6.65 11.61
N SER A 371 5.69 -6.93 12.58
CA SER A 371 6.75 -5.99 13.00
C SER A 371 7.81 -5.72 11.94
N HIS A 372 7.85 -6.54 10.89
CA HIS A 372 8.72 -6.37 9.72
C HIS A 372 8.09 -5.47 8.64
N LEU A 373 6.91 -4.89 8.89
CA LEU A 373 6.23 -3.98 7.98
C LEU A 373 6.21 -2.57 8.56
N VAL A 374 6.35 -1.56 7.70
CA VAL A 374 6.11 -0.16 8.08
C VAL A 374 4.63 0.18 8.09
N ILE A 375 3.82 -0.51 7.27
CA ILE A 375 2.37 -0.35 7.23
C ILE A 375 1.74 -1.61 7.81
N ARG A 376 1.04 -1.47 8.93
CA ARG A 376 0.35 -2.60 9.56
C ARG A 376 -0.94 -2.92 8.81
N PRO A 377 -1.17 -4.19 8.43
CA PRO A 377 -2.42 -4.59 7.79
C PRO A 377 -3.60 -4.50 8.75
N TYR A 378 -4.81 -4.51 8.17
CA TYR A 378 -6.06 -4.56 8.93
C TYR A 378 -6.04 -5.73 9.94
N PRO A 379 -6.22 -5.47 11.24
CA PRO A 379 -6.03 -6.49 12.26
C PRO A 379 -7.33 -7.27 12.51
N GLU A 380 -7.64 -8.20 11.61
CA GLU A 380 -8.82 -9.10 11.65
C GLU A 380 -9.02 -9.82 12.99
N GLY A 381 -7.94 -10.05 13.74
CA GLY A 381 -7.99 -10.67 15.07
C GLY A 381 -8.75 -9.87 16.13
N TYR A 382 -9.10 -8.61 15.85
CA TYR A 382 -9.90 -7.76 16.74
C TYR A 382 -11.39 -7.68 16.35
N GLU A 383 -11.86 -8.55 15.45
CA GLU A 383 -13.29 -8.66 15.17
C GLU A 383 -13.97 -9.53 16.24
N ARG A 384 -15.06 -9.01 16.82
CA ARG A 384 -15.80 -9.67 17.91
C ARG A 384 -17.30 -9.37 17.81
N LYS A 385 -18.12 -10.43 17.80
CA LYS A 385 -19.57 -10.28 17.99
C LYS A 385 -19.89 -10.06 19.47
N ILE A 386 -20.78 -9.12 19.76
CA ILE A 386 -21.31 -8.86 21.09
C ILE A 386 -22.82 -8.81 21.06
N THR A 387 -23.44 -9.05 22.21
CA THR A 387 -24.88 -8.87 22.42
C THR A 387 -25.06 -7.88 23.57
N LEU A 388 -25.80 -6.80 23.32
CA LEU A 388 -26.13 -5.81 24.34
C LEU A 388 -27.18 -6.34 25.33
N LYS A 389 -27.42 -5.61 26.42
CA LYS A 389 -28.37 -6.02 27.48
C LYS A 389 -29.82 -6.14 26.98
N ASP A 390 -30.17 -5.37 25.94
CA ASP A 390 -31.48 -5.40 25.28
C ASP A 390 -31.59 -6.49 24.20
N GLY A 391 -30.56 -7.34 24.05
CA GLY A 391 -30.52 -8.42 23.07
C GLY A 391 -30.03 -8.00 21.68
N THR A 392 -29.73 -6.72 21.45
CA THR A 392 -29.20 -6.27 20.16
C THR A 392 -27.82 -6.88 19.88
N GLU A 393 -27.70 -7.56 18.74
CA GLU A 393 -26.42 -8.08 18.25
C GLU A 393 -25.64 -6.99 17.53
N MET A 394 -24.33 -6.93 17.78
CA MET A 394 -23.41 -6.00 17.13
C MET A 394 -22.09 -6.67 16.80
N LEU A 395 -21.41 -6.17 15.77
CA LEU A 395 -20.04 -6.51 15.44
C LEU A 395 -19.12 -5.37 15.90
N LEU A 396 -18.22 -5.67 16.84
CA LEU A 396 -17.06 -4.83 17.12
C LEU A 396 -15.94 -5.20 16.15
N ARG A 397 -15.35 -4.21 15.50
CA ARG A 397 -14.16 -4.41 14.66
C ARG A 397 -13.33 -3.14 14.53
N PRO A 398 -12.04 -3.21 14.17
CA PRO A 398 -11.27 -2.02 13.79
C PRO A 398 -11.97 -1.24 12.67
N ILE A 399 -11.88 0.09 12.73
CA ILE A 399 -12.35 0.98 11.65
C ILE A 399 -11.52 0.73 10.40
N ARG A 400 -12.14 0.87 9.24
CA ARG A 400 -11.48 0.84 7.94
C ARG A 400 -11.70 2.18 7.24
N PRO A 401 -10.82 2.59 6.31
CA PRO A 401 -11.05 3.77 5.49
C PRO A 401 -12.45 3.78 4.84
N GLU A 402 -12.94 2.62 4.39
CA GLU A 402 -14.25 2.42 3.75
C GLU A 402 -15.44 2.76 4.66
N ASP A 403 -15.22 2.90 5.96
CA ASP A 403 -16.27 3.24 6.92
C ASP A 403 -16.61 4.73 6.93
N GLU A 404 -15.87 5.55 6.21
CA GLU A 404 -16.10 6.99 6.14
C GLU A 404 -17.58 7.37 5.92
N PRO A 405 -18.33 6.77 4.97
CA PRO A 405 -19.75 7.09 4.81
C PRO A 405 -20.59 6.73 6.04
N MET A 406 -20.28 5.63 6.73
CA MET A 406 -20.97 5.25 7.98
C MET A 406 -20.60 6.19 9.13
N TRP A 407 -19.35 6.65 9.17
CA TRP A 407 -18.87 7.61 10.16
C TRP A 407 -19.58 8.96 10.02
N HIS A 408 -19.72 9.47 8.79
CA HIS A 408 -20.52 10.66 8.49
C HIS A 408 -21.98 10.52 8.95
N LYS A 409 -22.62 9.39 8.62
CA LYS A 409 -24.01 9.10 9.03
C LYS A 409 -24.15 9.02 10.55
N MET A 410 -23.20 8.39 11.24
CA MET A 410 -23.17 8.31 12.70
C MET A 410 -23.12 9.71 13.32
N LEU A 411 -22.22 10.58 12.86
CA LEU A 411 -22.12 11.95 13.37
C LEU A 411 -23.36 12.78 13.06
N ALA A 412 -23.95 12.64 11.87
CA ALA A 412 -25.19 13.32 11.50
C ALA A 412 -26.37 12.92 12.40
N SER A 413 -26.36 11.70 12.95
CA SER A 413 -27.41 11.22 13.86
C SER A 413 -27.24 11.66 15.33
N ALA A 414 -26.13 12.33 15.67
CA ALA A 414 -25.82 12.73 17.04
C ALA A 414 -26.22 14.18 17.34
N SER A 415 -26.62 14.44 18.58
CA SER A 415 -26.87 15.80 19.06
C SER A 415 -25.59 16.62 19.12
N ARG A 416 -25.75 17.96 19.06
CA ARG A 416 -24.65 18.91 19.27
C ARG A 416 -23.95 18.71 20.62
N GLU A 417 -24.68 18.25 21.63
CA GLU A 417 -24.13 17.94 22.95
C GLU A 417 -23.17 16.75 22.88
N SER A 418 -23.59 15.62 22.29
CA SER A 418 -22.74 14.45 22.10
C SER A 418 -21.49 14.77 21.27
N ILE A 419 -21.62 15.58 20.22
CA ILE A 419 -20.49 16.04 19.40
C ILE A 419 -19.53 16.90 20.24
N ARG A 420 -20.06 17.86 21.01
CA ARG A 420 -19.23 18.71 21.90
C ARG A 420 -18.48 17.87 22.93
N PHE A 421 -19.11 16.88 23.54
CA PHE A 421 -18.46 16.00 24.52
C PHE A 421 -17.29 15.20 23.94
N ARG A 422 -17.36 14.81 22.65
CA ARG A 422 -16.32 14.02 22.01
C ARG A 422 -15.23 14.86 21.35
N PHE A 423 -15.60 15.96 20.70
CA PHE A 423 -14.68 16.72 19.84
C PHE A 423 -14.32 18.09 20.42
N ARG A 424 -15.04 18.56 21.45
CA ARG A 424 -14.90 19.90 22.04
C ARG A 424 -15.19 21.08 21.10
N TYR A 425 -15.60 20.80 19.85
CA TYR A 425 -16.05 21.78 18.85
C TYR A 425 -17.38 21.33 18.23
N ILE A 426 -18.10 22.26 17.60
CA ILE A 426 -19.34 21.96 16.86
C ILE A 426 -19.04 21.99 15.37
N PHE A 427 -19.33 20.89 14.67
CA PHE A 427 -19.22 20.82 13.22
C PHE A 427 -20.46 21.47 12.57
N LYS A 428 -20.25 22.27 11.51
CA LYS A 428 -21.35 22.75 10.66
C LYS A 428 -21.77 21.69 9.65
N GLU A 429 -20.78 21.03 9.05
CA GLU A 429 -20.91 19.89 8.14
C GLU A 429 -19.70 18.97 8.37
N THR A 430 -19.76 17.75 7.87
CA THR A 430 -18.63 16.81 7.92
C THR A 430 -18.11 16.61 6.51
N THR A 431 -16.84 16.94 6.27
CA THR A 431 -16.16 16.77 4.98
C THR A 431 -15.28 15.53 5.00
N HIS A 432 -14.91 15.06 3.80
CA HIS A 432 -13.91 14.00 3.63
C HIS A 432 -12.61 14.32 4.40
N GLU A 433 -12.11 15.55 4.29
CA GLU A 433 -10.90 16.02 4.98
C GLU A 433 -10.97 15.85 6.50
N MET A 434 -12.17 16.03 7.07
CA MET A 434 -12.40 15.85 8.49
C MET A 434 -12.45 14.39 8.92
N ALA A 435 -12.87 13.47 8.04
CA ALA A 435 -13.00 12.05 8.34
C ALA A 435 -11.64 11.33 8.32
N ILE A 436 -10.68 11.81 7.54
CA ILE A 436 -9.32 11.22 7.41
C ILE A 436 -8.70 10.86 8.76
N PRO A 437 -8.50 11.78 9.72
CA PRO A 437 -7.85 11.45 10.98
C PRO A 437 -8.68 10.49 11.85
N TYR A 438 -9.91 10.12 11.48
CA TYR A 438 -10.75 9.17 12.22
C TYR A 438 -10.86 7.81 11.54
N CYS A 439 -10.90 7.77 10.20
CA CYS A 439 -11.09 6.54 9.42
C CYS A 439 -9.78 5.96 8.88
N PHE A 440 -8.76 6.78 8.66
CA PHE A 440 -7.47 6.39 8.09
C PHE A 440 -6.41 6.36 9.20
N ILE A 441 -6.50 5.34 10.05
CA ILE A 441 -5.62 5.19 11.22
C ILE A 441 -4.44 4.25 10.94
N ASP A 442 -3.29 4.52 11.59
CA ASP A 442 -2.18 3.58 11.66
C ASP A 442 -2.45 2.55 12.76
N TYR A 443 -2.82 1.32 12.38
CA TYR A 443 -3.13 0.23 13.33
C TYR A 443 -1.96 -0.16 14.25
N ASP A 444 -0.74 0.31 13.99
CA ASP A 444 0.42 0.06 14.84
C ASP A 444 0.51 1.05 16.02
N ARG A 445 -0.08 2.24 15.89
CA ARG A 445 -0.05 3.31 16.91
C ARG A 445 -1.44 3.63 17.46
N GLU A 446 -2.46 3.42 16.65
CA GLU A 446 -3.83 3.79 16.94
C GLU A 446 -4.77 2.61 16.73
N MET A 447 -5.82 2.54 17.53
CA MET A 447 -6.87 1.55 17.36
C MET A 447 -8.22 2.20 17.58
N ALA A 448 -9.03 2.32 16.53
CA ALA A 448 -10.43 2.69 16.65
C ALA A 448 -11.29 1.44 16.41
N ILE A 449 -12.00 0.99 17.44
CA ILE A 449 -12.99 -0.09 17.33
C ILE A 449 -14.36 0.52 17.12
N VAL A 450 -14.97 0.22 15.97
CA VAL A 450 -16.35 0.60 15.64
C VAL A 450 -17.31 -0.50 16.06
N ALA A 451 -18.49 -0.10 16.55
CA ALA A 451 -19.63 -0.98 16.78
C ALA A 451 -20.59 -0.87 15.60
N ILE A 452 -20.71 -1.95 14.84
CA ILE A 452 -21.58 -2.04 13.67
C ILE A 452 -22.82 -2.85 14.05
N VAL A 453 -23.98 -2.33 13.67
CA VAL A 453 -25.28 -2.99 13.80
C VAL A 453 -25.93 -3.11 12.43
N GLU A 454 -26.55 -4.25 12.17
CA GLU A 454 -27.34 -4.48 10.97
C GLU A 454 -28.81 -4.13 11.26
N GLU A 455 -29.33 -3.11 10.60
CA GLU A 455 -30.74 -2.72 10.67
C GLU A 455 -31.30 -2.56 9.25
N ASP A 456 -32.43 -3.19 8.94
CA ASP A 456 -33.10 -3.10 7.63
C ASP A 456 -32.19 -3.46 6.44
N GLY A 457 -31.25 -4.39 6.65
CA GLY A 457 -30.26 -4.79 5.64
C GLY A 457 -29.17 -3.75 5.37
N GLN A 458 -29.02 -2.76 6.25
CA GLN A 458 -27.95 -1.76 6.21
C GLN A 458 -27.09 -1.81 7.47
N SER A 459 -25.78 -1.87 7.26
CA SER A 459 -24.80 -1.67 8.32
C SER A 459 -24.79 -0.21 8.77
N LYS A 460 -24.94 0.01 10.08
CA LYS A 460 -24.85 1.33 10.73
C LYS A 460 -23.77 1.31 11.79
N MET A 461 -23.02 2.40 11.89
CA MET A 461 -22.06 2.60 12.97
C MET A 461 -22.77 3.22 14.18
N ALA A 462 -22.83 2.47 15.28
CA ALA A 462 -23.50 2.85 16.53
C ALA A 462 -22.58 3.62 17.48
N GLY A 463 -21.27 3.40 17.39
CA GLY A 463 -20.27 4.06 18.22
C GLY A 463 -18.85 3.64 17.85
N VAL A 464 -17.87 4.35 18.43
CA VAL A 464 -16.45 4.09 18.25
C VAL A 464 -15.69 4.31 19.55
N GLY A 465 -14.85 3.35 19.94
CA GLY A 465 -13.84 3.51 20.99
C GLY A 465 -12.47 3.62 20.35
N ARG A 466 -11.67 4.63 20.71
CA ARG A 466 -10.37 4.91 20.09
C ARG A 466 -9.27 4.96 21.14
N LEU A 467 -8.16 4.29 20.82
CA LEU A 467 -6.89 4.33 21.51
C LEU A 467 -5.84 4.99 20.62
N VAL A 468 -5.02 5.85 21.19
CA VAL A 468 -3.85 6.46 20.53
C VAL A 468 -2.67 6.29 21.47
N ALA A 469 -1.70 5.46 21.08
CA ALA A 469 -0.50 5.22 21.86
C ALA A 469 0.57 6.29 21.62
N ASP A 470 1.32 6.62 22.67
CA ASP A 470 2.55 7.40 22.56
C ASP A 470 3.65 6.65 21.77
N PRO A 471 4.70 7.34 21.30
CA PRO A 471 5.75 6.72 20.48
C PRO A 471 6.47 5.54 21.16
N ASP A 472 6.59 5.55 22.48
CA ASP A 472 7.18 4.51 23.33
C ASP A 472 6.19 3.42 23.77
N ARG A 473 4.89 3.60 23.49
CA ARG A 473 3.79 2.68 23.82
C ARG A 473 3.68 2.36 25.30
N GLU A 474 4.02 3.32 26.15
CA GLU A 474 3.80 3.19 27.58
C GLU A 474 2.40 3.67 27.96
N ILE A 475 1.91 4.70 27.28
CA ILE A 475 0.64 5.36 27.57
C ILE A 475 -0.24 5.36 26.32
N ALA A 476 -1.53 5.07 26.49
CA ALA A 476 -2.52 5.27 25.44
C ALA A 476 -3.62 6.22 25.87
N GLU A 477 -3.90 7.22 25.05
CA GLU A 477 -5.08 8.06 25.18
C GLU A 477 -6.32 7.33 24.68
N TYR A 478 -7.40 7.42 25.43
CA TYR A 478 -8.67 6.77 25.15
C TYR A 478 -9.79 7.79 25.00
N ALA A 479 -10.59 7.62 23.94
CA ALA A 479 -11.82 8.36 23.73
C ALA A 479 -12.92 7.42 23.23
N VAL A 480 -14.17 7.68 23.60
CA VAL A 480 -15.33 6.93 23.12
C VAL A 480 -16.43 7.85 22.66
N PHE A 481 -17.14 7.42 21.64
CA PHE A 481 -18.31 8.10 21.13
C PHE A 481 -19.41 7.07 20.86
N VAL A 482 -20.62 7.35 21.29
CA VAL A 482 -21.80 6.53 21.04
C VAL A 482 -22.89 7.44 20.51
N ALA A 483 -23.42 7.14 19.33
CA ALA A 483 -24.50 7.91 18.74
C ALA A 483 -25.76 7.83 19.62
N ASP A 484 -26.52 8.92 19.67
CA ASP A 484 -27.62 9.12 20.62
C ASP A 484 -28.63 7.96 20.70
N PRO A 485 -29.08 7.34 19.58
CA PRO A 485 -30.01 6.21 19.62
C PRO A 485 -29.50 4.96 20.37
N TRP A 486 -28.19 4.85 20.53
CA TRP A 486 -27.48 3.72 21.10
C TRP A 486 -26.95 3.97 22.52
N GLN A 487 -27.15 5.18 23.05
CA GLN A 487 -26.75 5.53 24.41
C GLN A 487 -27.64 4.82 25.45
N ASN A 488 -27.12 4.66 26.67
CA ASN A 488 -27.79 3.98 27.80
C ASN A 488 -28.10 2.48 27.58
N ARG A 489 -27.62 1.86 26.51
CA ARG A 489 -27.75 0.40 26.25
C ARG A 489 -26.53 -0.43 26.68
N GLY A 490 -25.54 0.22 27.30
CA GLY A 490 -24.28 -0.41 27.73
C GLY A 490 -23.14 -0.39 26.70
N LEU A 491 -23.37 0.11 25.48
CA LEU A 491 -22.40 0.10 24.39
C LEU A 491 -21.09 0.84 24.73
N GLY A 492 -21.15 2.04 25.32
CA GLY A 492 -19.96 2.79 25.69
C GLY A 492 -19.05 2.03 26.67
N GLY A 493 -19.68 1.28 27.59
CA GLY A 493 -18.96 0.39 28.50
C GLY A 493 -18.30 -0.78 27.79
N ALA A 494 -19.02 -1.46 26.90
CA ALA A 494 -18.49 -2.57 26.10
C ALA A 494 -17.30 -2.14 25.22
N LEU A 495 -17.39 -0.98 24.57
CA LEU A 495 -16.28 -0.39 23.80
C LEU A 495 -15.08 -0.06 24.71
N THR A 496 -15.32 0.44 25.92
CA THR A 496 -14.25 0.73 26.89
C THR A 496 -13.57 -0.55 27.35
N ASP A 497 -14.32 -1.57 27.73
CA ASP A 497 -13.78 -2.85 28.19
C ASP A 497 -12.92 -3.51 27.10
N TYR A 498 -13.41 -3.50 25.86
CA TYR A 498 -12.68 -4.09 24.76
C TYR A 498 -11.42 -3.29 24.38
N SER A 499 -11.49 -1.96 24.44
CA SER A 499 -10.30 -1.11 24.25
C SER A 499 -9.25 -1.38 25.32
N LEU A 500 -9.64 -1.51 26.59
CA LEU A 500 -8.71 -1.86 27.66
C LEU A 500 -8.07 -3.24 27.47
N GLU A 501 -8.81 -4.22 26.93
CA GLU A 501 -8.26 -5.53 26.56
C GLU A 501 -7.20 -5.41 25.46
N ILE A 502 -7.47 -4.60 24.43
CA ILE A 502 -6.50 -4.34 23.35
C ILE A 502 -5.25 -3.64 23.89
N ALA A 503 -5.41 -2.62 24.73
CA ALA A 503 -4.31 -1.88 25.35
C ALA A 503 -3.40 -2.82 26.17
N LYS A 504 -3.98 -3.77 26.92
CA LYS A 504 -3.21 -4.82 27.60
C LYS A 504 -2.46 -5.71 26.61
N GLY A 505 -3.11 -6.14 25.53
CA GLY A 505 -2.47 -6.95 24.48
C GLY A 505 -1.35 -6.22 23.75
N TRP A 506 -1.37 -4.89 23.74
CA TRP A 506 -0.30 -4.03 23.21
C TRP A 506 0.85 -3.81 24.20
N GLY A 507 0.69 -4.18 25.47
CA GLY A 507 1.67 -3.92 26.53
C GLY A 507 1.64 -2.47 27.04
N ILE A 508 0.54 -1.73 26.81
CA ILE A 508 0.35 -0.38 27.36
C ILE A 508 0.30 -0.47 28.88
N LYS A 509 1.06 0.40 29.56
CA LYS A 509 1.15 0.44 31.03
C LYS A 509 0.04 1.29 31.65
N GLU A 510 -0.36 2.37 30.98
CA GLU A 510 -1.39 3.30 31.48
C GLU A 510 -2.31 3.78 30.37
N VAL A 511 -3.62 3.79 30.64
CA VAL A 511 -4.61 4.40 29.73
C VAL A 511 -5.10 5.70 30.35
N ARG A 512 -5.06 6.79 29.57
CA ARG A 512 -5.53 8.12 29.97
C ARG A 512 -6.73 8.52 29.13
N ALA A 513 -7.59 9.35 29.69
CA ALA A 513 -8.68 9.95 28.96
C ALA A 513 -9.04 11.32 29.51
N GLU A 514 -9.60 12.15 28.65
CA GLU A 514 -10.04 13.49 28.99
C GLU A 514 -11.53 13.65 28.68
N THR A 515 -12.28 14.28 29.58
CA THR A 515 -13.67 14.65 29.33
C THR A 515 -14.06 15.93 30.05
N THR A 516 -15.25 16.45 29.77
CA THR A 516 -15.75 17.67 30.42
C THR A 516 -16.46 17.34 31.74
N PRO A 517 -16.46 18.26 32.74
CA PRO A 517 -17.11 18.02 34.05
C PRO A 517 -18.60 17.69 34.00
N ASP A 518 -19.30 18.14 32.96
CA ASP A 518 -20.73 17.90 32.71
C ASP A 518 -21.02 16.57 31.99
N ASN A 519 -20.00 15.83 31.54
CA ASN A 519 -20.18 14.51 30.95
C ASN A 519 -20.29 13.40 32.02
N PHE A 520 -21.35 13.46 32.84
CA PHE A 520 -21.56 12.54 33.96
C PHE A 520 -21.59 11.06 33.54
N ARG A 521 -22.07 10.77 32.33
CA ARG A 521 -22.13 9.41 31.78
C ARG A 521 -20.73 8.84 31.58
N MET A 522 -19.81 9.61 31.01
CA MET A 522 -18.44 9.14 30.79
C MET A 522 -17.66 9.01 32.10
N ILE A 523 -17.85 9.96 33.03
CA ILE A 523 -17.23 9.91 34.36
C ILE A 523 -17.68 8.65 35.11
N ALA A 524 -18.96 8.26 35.01
CA ALA A 524 -19.47 7.01 35.58
C ALA A 524 -18.80 5.78 34.94
N ILE A 525 -18.71 5.72 33.60
CA ILE A 525 -18.02 4.62 32.88
C ILE A 525 -16.58 4.43 33.38
N PHE A 526 -15.83 5.53 33.55
CA PHE A 526 -14.46 5.49 34.04
C PHE A 526 -14.37 5.03 35.50
N ARG A 527 -15.22 5.57 36.37
CA ARG A 527 -15.25 5.20 37.79
C ARG A 527 -15.57 3.71 37.97
N ASP A 528 -16.59 3.21 37.28
CA ASP A 528 -17.01 1.80 37.34
C ASP A 528 -15.93 0.84 36.85
N ARG A 529 -14.99 1.33 36.04
CA ARG A 529 -13.84 0.57 35.50
C ARG A 529 -12.54 0.83 36.25
N GLY A 530 -12.59 1.50 37.40
CA GLY A 530 -11.43 1.70 38.27
C GLY A 530 -10.40 2.68 37.72
N PHE A 531 -10.81 3.66 36.92
CA PHE A 531 -9.95 4.80 36.62
C PHE A 531 -9.88 5.74 37.84
N SER A 532 -8.70 6.29 38.11
CA SER A 532 -8.55 7.46 38.97
C SER A 532 -9.07 8.70 38.24
N ILE A 533 -9.90 9.51 38.92
CA ILE A 533 -10.52 10.70 38.36
C ILE A 533 -10.00 11.95 39.06
N GLU A 534 -9.46 12.89 38.29
CA GLU A 534 -8.99 14.20 38.75
C GLU A 534 -9.82 15.31 38.10
N HIS A 535 -10.46 16.16 38.90
CA HIS A 535 -11.24 17.30 38.41
C HIS A 535 -10.38 18.57 38.40
N ARG A 536 -10.00 19.05 37.21
CA ARG A 536 -9.29 20.32 37.03
C ARG A 536 -10.30 21.42 36.68
N ARG A 537 -10.91 21.97 37.74
CA ARG A 537 -12.01 22.95 37.60
C ARG A 537 -11.60 24.21 36.87
N ASP A 538 -10.37 24.67 37.07
CA ASP A 538 -9.84 25.90 36.46
C ASP A 538 -9.63 25.75 34.94
N GLU A 539 -9.41 24.52 34.46
CA GLU A 539 -9.23 24.18 33.05
C GLU A 539 -10.54 23.72 32.37
N GLY A 540 -11.60 23.50 33.16
CA GLY A 540 -12.87 22.98 32.67
C GLY A 540 -12.79 21.53 32.19
N VAL A 541 -11.90 20.72 32.79
CA VAL A 541 -11.54 19.38 32.32
C VAL A 541 -11.56 18.36 33.48
N VAL A 542 -11.89 17.11 33.15
CA VAL A 542 -11.77 15.93 34.01
C VAL A 542 -10.80 14.95 33.36
N LEU A 543 -9.75 14.60 34.08
CA LEU A 543 -8.76 13.62 33.67
C LEU A 543 -9.07 12.27 34.32
N ALA A 544 -9.04 11.21 33.51
CA ALA A 544 -9.18 9.83 33.95
C ALA A 544 -7.89 9.06 33.60
N ALA A 545 -7.36 8.29 34.54
CA ALA A 545 -6.19 7.44 34.30
C ALA A 545 -6.38 6.04 34.90
N LYS A 546 -5.88 5.01 34.23
CA LYS A 546 -5.91 3.63 34.71
C LYS A 546 -4.63 2.90 34.35
N ARG A 547 -3.94 2.38 35.36
CA ARG A 547 -2.80 1.47 35.15
C ARG A 547 -3.27 0.08 34.76
N LEU A 548 -2.61 -0.49 33.77
CA LEU A 548 -2.82 -1.83 33.26
C LEU A 548 -1.64 -2.67 33.76
N ASN A 549 -1.80 -3.21 34.97
CA ASN A 549 -0.80 -4.12 35.56
C ASN A 549 -0.68 -5.42 34.76
#